data_AF-A0A920F0J6-F1
#
_entry.id   AF-A0A920F0J6-F1
#
_cell.length_a   1.000
_cell.length_b   1.000
_cell.length_c   1.000
_cell.angle_alpha   90.00
_cell.angle_beta   90.00
_cell.angle_gamma   90.00
#
_symmetry.space_group_name_H-M   'P 1'
#
loop_
_entity.id
_entity.type
_entity.pdbx_description
1 polymer ?
#
loop_
_entity_poly.entity_id
_entity_poly.type
_entity_poly.pdbx_seq_one_letter_code
_entity_poly.pdbx_strand_id
1 'polypeptide(L)'
;MNFFLGSILQVFFLIFVAQNVLAHEIELEAIVVDDDPILDSGVKPYDIITEYDFDVIKQDNISDSLENVLGVSSTKFGPNASRPIIRGQDGARVRLNENGTIIQDWSVSSFDHALP
;
A
#
# COMPACT_ATOMS: atom_id res chain seq x y z
N MET A 1 9.63 19.77 60.99
CA MET A 1 8.70 19.71 59.83
C MET A 1 9.39 19.93 58.48
N ASN A 2 10.56 20.58 58.43
CA ASN A 2 11.23 20.94 57.15
C ASN A 2 11.98 19.78 56.45
N PHE A 3 12.43 18.76 57.19
CA PHE A 3 13.09 17.58 56.62
C PHE A 3 12.14 16.69 55.82
N PHE A 4 10.89 16.55 56.27
CA PHE A 4 9.89 15.70 55.61
C PHE A 4 9.49 16.28 54.25
N LEU A 5 9.30 17.60 54.18
CA LEU A 5 8.94 18.32 52.96
C LEU A 5 10.05 18.27 51.89
N GLY A 6 11.32 18.35 52.31
CA GLY A 6 12.47 18.22 51.40
C GLY A 6 12.59 16.84 50.77
N SER A 7 12.30 15.77 51.51
CA SER A 7 12.32 14.40 50.98
C SER A 7 11.24 14.16 49.92
N ILE A 8 10.05 14.75 50.11
CA ILE A 8 8.93 14.63 49.16
C ILE A 8 9.29 15.34 47.85
N LEU A 9 9.88 16.54 47.93
CA LEU A 9 10.30 17.29 46.74
C LEU A 9 11.40 16.56 45.95
N GLN A 10 12.31 15.89 46.65
CA GLN A 10 13.40 15.13 46.04
C GLN A 10 12.89 13.87 45.33
N VAL A 11 11.89 13.19 45.91
CA VAL A 11 11.20 12.06 45.26
C VAL A 11 10.42 12.53 44.03
N PHE A 12 9.72 13.66 44.12
CA PHE A 12 9.03 14.24 42.96
C PHE A 12 9.99 14.62 41.84
N PHE A 13 11.15 15.20 42.17
CA PHE A 13 12.19 15.51 41.20
C PHE A 13 12.75 14.24 40.53
N LEU A 14 12.97 13.18 41.31
CA LEU A 14 13.40 11.89 40.79
C LEU A 14 12.36 11.25 39.86
N ILE A 15 11.07 11.35 40.21
CA ILE A 15 9.97 10.87 39.37
C ILE A 15 9.89 11.70 38.08
N PHE A 16 10.01 13.02 38.16
CA PHE A 16 10.00 13.90 36.99
C PHE A 16 11.16 13.58 36.03
N VAL A 17 12.37 13.37 36.56
CA VAL A 17 13.53 12.98 35.76
C VAL A 17 13.33 11.59 35.14
N ALA A 18 12.82 10.62 35.91
CA ALA A 18 12.53 9.28 35.41
C ALA A 18 11.47 9.30 34.29
N GLN A 19 10.43 10.13 34.41
CA GLN A 19 9.41 10.30 33.37
C GLN A 19 10.00 10.88 32.08
N ASN A 20 10.92 11.84 32.16
CA ASN A 20 11.58 12.40 30.98
C ASN A 20 12.57 11.42 30.34
N VAL A 21 13.24 10.56 31.12
CA VAL A 21 14.15 9.53 30.60
C VAL A 21 13.39 8.38 29.91
N LEU A 22 12.19 8.03 30.41
CA LEU A 22 11.34 7.02 29.80
C LEU A 22 10.54 7.54 28.59
N ALA A 23 10.47 8.87 28.40
CA ALA A 23 9.84 9.51 27.24
C ALA A 23 10.74 9.49 26.00
N HIS A 24 11.41 8.36 25.75
CA HIS A 24 12.13 8.16 24.50
C HIS A 24 11.10 7.91 23.40
N GLU A 25 10.87 8.95 22.59
CA GLU A 25 10.08 8.85 21.36
C GLU A 25 10.77 7.85 20.44
N ILE A 26 10.09 6.74 20.14
CA ILE A 26 10.57 5.78 19.17
C ILE A 26 10.39 6.45 17.80
N GLU A 27 11.42 7.16 17.35
CA GLU A 27 11.53 7.54 15.94
C GLU A 27 11.69 6.25 15.14
N LEU A 28 10.59 5.78 14.57
CA LEU A 28 10.62 4.69 13.61
C LEU A 28 11.29 5.21 12.35
N GLU A 29 12.41 4.60 11.97
CA GLU A 29 13.01 4.81 10.66
C GLU A 29 11.99 4.34 9.62
N ALA A 30 11.43 5.29 8.87
CA ALA A 30 10.51 4.97 7.78
C ALA A 30 11.29 4.18 6.74
N ILE A 31 10.95 2.91 6.55
CA ILE A 31 11.45 2.14 5.42
C ILE A 31 10.73 2.68 4.18
N VAL A 32 11.43 3.46 3.37
CA VAL A 32 10.92 3.92 2.09
C VAL A 32 10.92 2.69 1.18
N VAL A 33 9.75 2.08 1.00
CA VAL A 33 9.52 1.10 -0.07
C VAL A 33 9.34 1.93 -1.33
N ASP A 34 10.47 2.33 -1.92
CA ASP A 34 10.48 2.99 -3.22
C ASP A 34 10.39 1.92 -4.30
N ASP A 35 9.66 2.20 -5.38
CA ASP A 35 9.65 1.39 -6.60
C ASP A 35 10.94 1.63 -7.40
N ASP A 36 12.07 1.81 -6.71
CA ASP A 36 13.39 1.93 -7.30
C ASP A 36 13.52 0.73 -8.23
N PRO A 37 13.54 0.95 -9.55
CA PRO A 37 13.37 -0.17 -10.46
C PRO A 37 14.54 -1.10 -10.20
N ILE A 38 14.25 -2.41 -10.14
CA ILE A 38 15.30 -3.43 -10.13
C ILE A 38 16.00 -3.29 -11.49
N LEU A 39 16.96 -2.36 -11.56
CA LEU A 39 17.49 -1.83 -12.81
C LEU A 39 18.61 -2.69 -13.39
N ASP A 40 19.04 -3.74 -12.69
CA ASP A 40 20.24 -4.50 -13.05
C ASP A 40 19.99 -5.95 -13.50
N SER A 41 18.73 -6.34 -13.71
CA SER A 41 18.42 -7.61 -14.38
C SER A 41 17.88 -7.32 -15.79
N GLY A 42 18.62 -7.70 -16.83
CA GLY A 42 18.28 -7.44 -18.24
C GLY A 42 16.93 -7.99 -18.73
N VAL A 43 16.14 -8.64 -17.86
CA VAL A 43 14.75 -9.03 -18.10
C VAL A 43 13.86 -8.21 -17.16
N LYS A 44 12.97 -7.39 -17.73
CA LYS A 44 12.01 -6.57 -17.00
C LYS A 44 10.60 -7.18 -17.13
N PRO A 45 10.13 -7.98 -16.16
CA PRO A 45 8.81 -8.62 -16.24
C PRO A 45 7.66 -7.70 -15.79
N TYR A 46 7.87 -6.38 -15.72
CA TYR A 46 6.93 -5.39 -15.23
C TYR A 46 6.91 -4.15 -16.14
N ASP A 47 5.77 -3.48 -16.17
CA ASP A 47 5.57 -2.18 -16.81
C ASP A 47 5.26 -1.14 -15.72
N ILE A 48 5.82 0.06 -15.86
CA ILE A 48 5.54 1.20 -14.98
C ILE A 48 4.72 2.20 -15.78
N ILE A 49 3.58 2.60 -15.24
CA ILE A 49 2.72 3.65 -15.82
C ILE A 49 2.76 4.83 -14.87
N THR A 50 3.26 5.96 -15.34
CA THR A 50 3.30 7.18 -14.53
C THR A 50 1.92 7.83 -14.45
N GLU A 51 1.72 8.75 -13.51
CA GLU A 51 0.47 9.52 -13.40
C GLU A 51 0.10 10.22 -14.73
N TYR A 52 1.08 10.86 -15.37
CA TYR A 52 0.87 11.54 -16.66
C TYR A 52 0.44 10.58 -17.77
N ASP A 53 1.07 9.41 -17.86
CA ASP A 53 0.71 8.42 -18.88
C ASP A 53 -0.65 7.79 -18.58
N PHE A 54 -0.95 7.57 -17.30
CA PHE A 54 -2.22 7.00 -16.85
C PHE A 54 -3.39 7.93 -17.18
N ASP A 55 -3.23 9.24 -16.99
CA ASP A 55 -4.26 10.24 -17.31
C ASP A 55 -4.68 10.21 -18.79
N VAL A 56 -3.79 9.79 -19.69
CA VAL A 56 -4.08 9.67 -21.12
C VAL A 56 -4.93 8.42 -21.42
N ILE A 57 -4.74 7.32 -20.68
CA ILE A 57 -5.38 6.03 -20.94
C ILE A 57 -6.55 5.71 -20.01
N LYS A 58 -6.77 6.54 -18.98
CA LYS A 58 -7.79 6.34 -17.96
C LYS A 58 -9.19 6.24 -18.55
N GLN A 59 -9.92 5.21 -18.13
CA GLN A 59 -11.32 4.95 -18.43
C GLN A 59 -12.13 4.86 -17.12
N ASP A 60 -13.38 4.40 -17.21
CA ASP A 60 -14.31 4.31 -16.07
C ASP A 60 -13.82 3.37 -14.97
N ASN A 61 -13.01 2.35 -15.30
CA ASN A 61 -12.37 1.45 -14.35
C ASN A 61 -10.91 1.13 -14.72
N ILE A 62 -10.15 0.64 -13.74
CA ILE A 62 -8.71 0.37 -13.89
C ILE A 62 -8.43 -0.73 -14.92
N SER A 63 -9.25 -1.77 -14.99
CA SER A 63 -9.04 -2.90 -15.91
C SER A 63 -9.15 -2.46 -17.37
N ASP A 64 -10.17 -1.66 -17.69
CA ASP A 64 -10.39 -1.13 -19.03
C ASP A 64 -9.35 -0.06 -19.38
N SER A 65 -8.90 0.72 -18.39
CA SER A 65 -7.77 1.66 -18.56
C SER A 65 -6.49 0.93 -19.00
N LEU A 66 -6.26 -0.29 -18.51
CA LEU A 66 -5.07 -1.09 -18.80
C LEU A 66 -5.19 -1.96 -20.07
N GLU A 67 -6.33 -1.98 -20.76
CA GLU A 67 -6.55 -2.87 -21.92
C GLU A 67 -5.55 -2.65 -23.07
N ASN A 68 -4.99 -1.44 -23.19
CA ASN A 68 -4.01 -1.11 -24.22
C ASN A 68 -2.55 -1.39 -23.79
N VAL A 69 -2.34 -1.91 -22.58
CA VAL A 69 -1.03 -2.34 -22.09
C VAL A 69 -0.71 -3.71 -22.67
N LEU A 70 0.52 -3.89 -23.17
CA LEU A 70 0.91 -5.11 -23.87
C LEU A 70 0.76 -6.35 -22.98
N GLY A 71 -0.03 -7.32 -23.44
CA GLY A 71 -0.25 -8.56 -22.70
C GLY A 71 -1.23 -8.43 -21.54
N VAL A 72 -1.94 -7.31 -21.44
CA VAL A 72 -3.09 -7.10 -20.57
C VAL A 72 -4.35 -7.05 -21.42
N SER A 73 -5.42 -7.66 -20.94
CA SER A 73 -6.77 -7.53 -21.51
C SER A 73 -7.80 -7.47 -20.39
N SER A 74 -9.03 -7.06 -20.68
CA SER A 74 -10.08 -6.93 -19.67
C SER A 74 -11.16 -8.02 -19.85
N THR A 75 -11.75 -8.52 -18.76
CA THR A 75 -12.84 -9.53 -18.83
C THR A 75 -14.16 -8.97 -19.37
N LYS A 76 -14.43 -7.67 -19.18
CA LYS A 76 -15.62 -6.93 -19.66
C LYS A 76 -16.97 -7.61 -19.37
N PHE A 77 -17.24 -8.00 -18.12
CA PHE A 77 -18.55 -8.56 -17.76
C PHE A 77 -19.69 -7.54 -17.86
N GLY A 78 -19.39 -6.26 -17.64
CA GLY A 78 -20.32 -5.15 -17.81
C GLY A 78 -19.61 -3.80 -17.62
N PRO A 79 -20.35 -2.69 -17.70
CA PRO A 79 -19.82 -1.38 -17.31
C PRO A 79 -19.26 -1.47 -15.89
N ASN A 80 -18.00 -1.06 -15.70
CA ASN A 80 -17.24 -1.12 -14.44
C ASN A 80 -17.02 -2.50 -13.80
N ALA A 81 -17.75 -3.52 -14.24
CA ALA A 81 -17.57 -4.91 -13.82
C ALA A 81 -16.53 -5.59 -14.72
N SER A 82 -15.25 -5.25 -14.53
CA SER A 82 -14.18 -5.86 -15.31
C SER A 82 -12.90 -6.09 -14.49
N ARG A 83 -12.14 -7.10 -14.91
CA ARG A 83 -10.92 -7.56 -14.24
C ARG A 83 -9.78 -7.69 -15.25
N PRO A 84 -8.54 -7.35 -14.85
CA PRO A 84 -7.40 -7.47 -15.73
C PRO A 84 -7.01 -8.95 -15.87
N ILE A 85 -6.82 -9.36 -17.12
CA ILE A 85 -6.24 -10.63 -17.53
C ILE A 85 -4.80 -10.34 -17.97
N ILE A 86 -3.82 -10.98 -17.34
CA ILE A 86 -2.40 -10.76 -17.65
C ILE A 86 -1.85 -12.01 -18.32
N ARG A 87 -1.45 -11.91 -19.59
CA ARG A 87 -0.90 -13.02 -20.41
C ARG A 87 -1.80 -14.27 -20.35
N GLY A 88 -3.12 -14.06 -20.39
CA GLY A 88 -4.14 -15.11 -20.31
C GLY A 88 -4.41 -15.67 -18.91
N GLN A 89 -3.81 -15.11 -17.85
CA GLN A 89 -4.11 -15.45 -16.45
C GLN A 89 -5.21 -14.55 -15.91
N ASP A 90 -6.11 -15.13 -15.12
CA ASP A 90 -7.24 -14.45 -14.46
C ASP A 90 -7.47 -15.09 -13.06
N GLY A 91 -8.44 -14.58 -12.30
CA GLY A 91 -8.87 -15.12 -11.01
C GLY A 91 -7.81 -14.88 -9.94
N ALA A 92 -7.59 -15.88 -9.10
CA ALA A 92 -6.62 -15.84 -8.01
C ALA A 92 -5.15 -15.72 -8.48
N ARG A 93 -4.90 -15.86 -9.79
CA ARG A 93 -3.57 -15.74 -10.40
C ARG A 93 -3.18 -14.30 -10.70
N VAL A 94 -4.15 -13.39 -10.78
CA VAL A 94 -3.93 -11.96 -10.91
C VAL A 94 -4.39 -11.30 -9.61
N ARG A 95 -3.48 -10.56 -8.97
CA ARG A 95 -3.74 -9.86 -7.70
C ARG A 95 -3.66 -8.37 -7.93
N LEU A 96 -4.56 -7.62 -7.31
CA LEU A 96 -4.51 -6.17 -7.25
C LEU A 96 -4.03 -5.75 -5.87
N ASN A 97 -3.10 -4.82 -5.85
CA ASN A 97 -2.57 -4.22 -4.64
C ASN A 97 -2.72 -2.70 -4.72
N GLU A 98 -3.00 -2.07 -3.58
CA GLU A 98 -2.99 -0.62 -3.40
C GLU A 98 -1.98 -0.32 -2.29
N ASN A 99 -1.00 0.55 -2.56
CA ASN A 99 0.06 0.91 -1.62
C ASN A 99 0.73 -0.32 -0.97
N GLY A 100 1.05 -1.33 -1.79
CA GLY A 100 1.69 -2.57 -1.34
C GLY A 100 0.77 -3.56 -0.60
N THR A 101 -0.49 -3.20 -0.34
CA THR A 101 -1.45 -4.05 0.36
C THR A 101 -2.43 -4.68 -0.62
N ILE A 102 -2.74 -5.97 -0.46
CA ILE A 102 -3.70 -6.67 -1.32
C ILE A 102 -5.10 -6.05 -1.16
N ILE A 103 -5.70 -5.67 -2.28
CA ILE A 103 -7.11 -5.27 -2.32
C ILE A 103 -7.96 -6.54 -2.27
N GLN A 104 -8.89 -6.61 -1.32
CA GLN A 104 -9.77 -7.77 -1.19
C GLN A 104 -10.88 -7.73 -2.24
N ASP A 105 -10.58 -8.26 -3.42
CA ASP A 105 -11.53 -8.45 -4.50
C ASP A 105 -12.20 -9.83 -4.42
N TRP A 106 -13.51 -9.87 -4.15
CA TRP A 106 -14.28 -11.11 -4.07
C TRP A 106 -14.60 -11.72 -5.44
N SER A 107 -14.41 -10.96 -6.52
CA SER A 107 -14.56 -11.47 -7.88
C SER A 107 -13.49 -12.51 -8.26
N VAL A 108 -12.44 -12.62 -7.44
CA VAL A 108 -11.48 -13.74 -7.45
C VAL A 108 -12.15 -15.08 -7.13
N SER A 109 -13.16 -15.08 -6.25
CA SER A 109 -13.88 -16.30 -5.84
C SER A 109 -15.06 -16.61 -6.75
N SER A 110 -15.76 -15.59 -7.25
CA SER A 110 -16.89 -15.75 -8.17
C SER A 110 -17.17 -14.46 -8.96
N PHE A 111 -17.42 -14.59 -10.26
CA PHE A 111 -17.56 -13.46 -11.20
C PHE A 111 -18.76 -12.53 -10.95
N ASP A 112 -19.75 -12.97 -10.17
CA ASP A 112 -20.93 -12.18 -9.78
C ASP A 112 -20.66 -11.15 -8.69
N HIS A 113 -19.43 -11.12 -8.16
CA HIS A 113 -19.00 -10.17 -7.13
C HIS A 113 -18.01 -9.12 -7.65
N ALA A 114 -17.80 -8.99 -8.97
CA ALA A 114 -17.10 -7.82 -9.53
C ALA A 114 -18.02 -6.60 -9.38
N LEU A 115 -17.60 -5.62 -8.58
CA LEU A 115 -18.38 -4.40 -8.32
C LEU A 115 -18.78 -3.68 -9.63
N PRO A 116 -19.96 -3.04 -9.70
CA PRO A 116 -20.32 -2.08 -10.74
C PRO A 116 -19.73 -0.68 -10.49
#